data_AF-A0A0J6PZJ5-F1
#
_entry.id   AF-A0A0J6PZJ5-F1
#
_cell.length_a   1.000
_cell.length_b   1.000
_cell.length_c   1.000
_cell.angle_alpha   90.00
_cell.angle_beta   90.00
_cell.angle_gamma   90.00
#
_symmetry.space_group_name_H-M   'P 1'
#
loop_
_entity.id
_entity.type
_entity.pdbx_description
1 polymer ?
#
loop_
_entity_poly.entity_id
_entity_poly.type
_entity_poly.pdbx_seq_one_letter_code
_entity_poly.pdbx_strand_id
1 'polypeptide(L)'
;MTKSLEQLRGQIDEINLEILELLNKRGEIAQEIGKVKGTQGVNRFDPVRERKSLDQILANHNGPFEASTIQHIFKEIFKASLELQEDDHRKALLVSRKKKSEDTIVDINGTKVGPGNLEFVMGPCAVESYEQVKEVGLALKEQGITLMRGGAFKPRTSPYDFQGLGVEGLKILRQVGDELGLSIISEIVSPQDIETALDYVDVIQIGARNMQNFELLKAAGSVDKPILLKRGLAATIEEFINAAEYIMSRGNGNIILCERGIRTYERATRNTLDISAVPILKKETHLPVVVDVTHSTGRKDLLLPCAKAAIAIGADAVMAEVHPDPAVALSDSAQQMNIPEFHKFMEELKGAAVKLS
;
A
#
# COMPACT_ATOMS: atom_id res chain seq x y z
N MET A 1 22.79 -51.31 34.02
CA MET A 1 22.05 -51.49 32.76
C MET A 1 22.21 -50.24 31.93
N THR A 2 22.91 -50.33 30.80
CA THR A 2 23.02 -49.25 29.83
C THR A 2 21.65 -49.09 29.18
N LYS A 3 21.00 -47.92 29.34
CA LYS A 3 19.77 -47.62 28.59
C LYS A 3 20.06 -47.77 27.11
N SER A 4 19.18 -48.46 26.37
CA SER A 4 19.36 -48.56 24.92
C SER A 4 19.14 -47.19 24.28
N LEU A 5 19.78 -46.95 23.13
CA LEU A 5 19.60 -45.72 22.37
C LEU A 5 18.11 -45.45 22.06
N GLU A 6 17.36 -46.51 21.76
CA GLU A 6 15.92 -46.43 21.48
C GLU A 6 15.11 -45.99 22.70
N GLN A 7 15.45 -46.50 23.90
CA GLN A 7 14.80 -46.08 25.14
C GLN A 7 15.04 -44.60 25.44
N LEU A 8 16.25 -44.09 25.19
CA LEU A 8 16.57 -42.68 25.40
C LEU A 8 15.86 -41.78 24.37
N ARG A 9 15.73 -42.23 23.12
CA ARG A 9 14.97 -41.51 22.08
C ARG A 9 13.49 -41.46 22.39
N GLY A 10 12.90 -42.56 22.83
CA GLY A 10 11.50 -42.58 23.27
C GLY A 10 11.22 -41.60 24.41
N GLN A 11 12.15 -41.47 25.37
CA GLN A 11 12.05 -40.46 26.44
C GLN A 11 12.09 -39.02 25.90
N ILE A 12 12.88 -38.74 24.87
CA ILE A 12 12.90 -37.43 24.22
C ILE A 12 11.58 -37.17 23.48
N ASP A 13 11.01 -38.18 22.82
CA ASP A 13 9.74 -38.04 22.10
C ASP A 13 8.58 -37.73 23.06
N GLU A 14 8.55 -38.35 24.24
CA GLU A 14 7.59 -38.02 25.30
C GLU A 14 7.75 -36.54 25.75
N ILE A 15 8.99 -36.10 26.01
CA ILE A 15 9.27 -34.70 26.39
C ILE A 15 8.87 -33.73 25.27
N ASN A 16 9.05 -34.09 24.00
CA ASN A 16 8.65 -33.24 22.87
C ASN A 16 7.14 -32.98 22.88
N LEU A 17 6.33 -33.98 23.23
CA LEU A 17 4.87 -33.83 23.34
C LEU A 17 4.49 -32.94 24.53
N GLU A 18 5.17 -33.06 25.67
CA GLU A 18 4.97 -32.17 26.82
C GLU A 18 5.32 -30.71 26.48
N ILE A 19 6.43 -30.49 25.76
CA ILE A 19 6.82 -29.16 25.27
C ILE A 19 5.73 -28.61 24.35
N LEU A 20 5.20 -29.41 23.42
CA LEU A 20 4.12 -29.00 22.51
C LEU A 20 2.86 -28.59 23.28
N GLU A 21 2.44 -29.35 24.29
CA GLU A 21 1.28 -29.02 25.12
C GLU A 21 1.47 -27.67 25.84
N LEU A 22 2.65 -27.45 26.42
CA LEU A 22 2.98 -26.19 27.10
C LEU A 22 3.03 -25.01 26.13
N LEU A 23 3.57 -25.21 24.93
CA LEU A 23 3.59 -24.18 23.88
C LEU A 23 2.18 -23.82 23.41
N ASN A 24 1.30 -24.80 23.20
CA ASN A 24 -0.10 -24.57 22.83
C ASN A 24 -0.82 -23.76 23.91
N LYS A 25 -0.74 -24.19 25.17
CA LYS A 25 -1.34 -23.47 26.30
C LYS A 25 -0.80 -22.05 26.44
N ARG A 26 0.50 -21.85 26.24
CA ARG A 26 1.11 -20.52 26.24
C ARG A 26 0.58 -19.67 25.08
N GLY A 27 0.40 -20.27 23.90
CA GLY A 27 -0.18 -19.63 22.72
C GLY A 27 -1.61 -19.12 22.96
N GLU A 28 -2.47 -19.95 23.56
CA GLU A 28 -3.85 -19.56 23.92
C GLU A 28 -3.87 -18.34 24.85
N ILE A 29 -3.06 -18.35 25.90
CA ILE A 29 -2.92 -17.22 26.83
C ILE A 29 -2.38 -15.98 26.09
N ALA A 30 -1.42 -16.16 25.18
CA ALA A 30 -0.90 -15.06 24.38
C ALA A 30 -1.98 -14.44 23.48
N GLN A 31 -2.88 -15.24 22.90
CA GLN A 31 -4.03 -14.74 22.14
C GLN A 31 -5.01 -13.95 23.03
N GLU A 32 -5.31 -14.44 24.22
CA GLU A 32 -6.15 -13.71 25.19
C GLU A 32 -5.53 -12.36 25.57
N ILE A 33 -4.22 -12.34 25.85
CA ILE A 33 -3.47 -11.09 26.08
C ILE A 33 -3.58 -10.18 24.86
N GLY A 34 -3.43 -10.72 23.65
CA GLY A 34 -3.57 -9.96 22.40
C GLY A 34 -4.94 -9.29 22.26
N LYS A 35 -6.02 -10.00 22.62
CA LYS A 35 -7.40 -9.45 22.63
C LYS A 35 -7.53 -8.31 23.63
N VAL A 36 -7.03 -8.49 24.86
CA VAL A 36 -7.06 -7.44 25.90
C VAL A 36 -6.24 -6.22 25.47
N LYS A 37 -5.02 -6.42 24.97
CA LYS A 37 -4.18 -5.33 24.45
C LYS A 37 -4.86 -4.58 23.31
N GLY A 38 -5.51 -5.30 22.39
CA GLY A 38 -6.28 -4.73 21.30
C GLY A 38 -7.42 -3.82 21.80
N THR A 39 -8.16 -4.24 22.82
CA THR A 39 -9.22 -3.41 23.42
C THR A 39 -8.69 -2.18 24.17
N GLN A 40 -7.47 -2.24 24.70
CA GLN A 40 -6.85 -1.17 25.48
C GLN A 40 -5.95 -0.24 24.63
N GLY A 41 -5.73 -0.54 23.35
CA GLY A 41 -4.86 0.25 22.47
C GLY A 41 -3.38 0.21 22.86
N VAL A 42 -2.92 -0.85 23.54
CA VAL A 42 -1.53 -0.99 23.99
C VAL A 42 -0.70 -1.75 22.96
N ASN A 43 0.58 -1.37 22.80
CA ASN A 43 1.51 -2.05 21.90
C ASN A 43 1.60 -3.57 22.17
N ARG A 44 1.56 -4.36 21.09
CA ARG A 44 1.68 -5.82 21.17
C ARG A 44 3.08 -6.25 21.61
N PHE A 45 4.11 -5.62 21.05
CA PHE A 45 5.50 -5.81 21.45
C PHE A 45 5.88 -4.93 22.66
N ASP A 46 6.48 -5.55 23.68
CA ASP A 46 7.00 -4.87 24.89
C ASP A 46 8.37 -5.46 25.26
N PRO A 47 9.47 -4.76 24.93
CA PRO A 47 10.83 -5.26 25.19
C PRO A 47 11.17 -5.31 26.68
N VAL A 48 10.53 -4.49 27.52
CA VAL A 48 10.75 -4.48 28.98
C VAL A 48 10.11 -5.73 29.58
N ARG A 49 8.91 -6.10 29.13
CA ARG A 49 8.25 -7.33 29.55
C ARG A 49 9.01 -8.57 29.11
N GLU A 50 9.53 -8.60 27.88
CA GLU A 50 10.37 -9.70 27.40
C GLU A 50 11.64 -9.83 28.22
N ARG A 51 12.35 -8.73 28.47
CA ARG A 51 13.55 -8.71 29.32
C ARG A 51 13.26 -9.28 30.70
N LYS A 52 12.22 -8.80 31.38
CA LYS A 52 11.81 -9.30 32.70
C LYS A 52 11.51 -10.81 32.67
N SER A 53 10.90 -11.30 31.59
CA SER A 53 10.61 -12.72 31.43
C SER A 53 11.88 -13.55 31.22
N LEU A 54 12.82 -13.07 30.39
CA LEU A 54 14.13 -13.71 30.20
C LEU A 54 14.93 -13.75 31.50
N ASP A 55 14.97 -12.65 32.26
CA ASP A 55 15.69 -12.58 33.52
C ASP A 55 15.12 -13.58 34.53
N GLN A 56 13.79 -13.71 34.58
CA GLN A 56 13.12 -14.73 35.41
C GLN A 56 13.45 -16.16 34.98
N ILE A 57 13.47 -16.44 33.67
CA ILE A 57 13.82 -17.77 33.14
C ILE A 57 15.27 -18.12 33.52
N LEU A 58 16.20 -17.18 33.35
CA LEU A 58 17.62 -17.39 33.62
C LEU A 58 17.91 -17.55 35.11
N ALA A 59 17.22 -16.81 35.98
CA ALA A 59 17.34 -16.95 37.42
C ALA A 59 16.92 -18.35 37.91
N ASN A 60 16.12 -19.08 37.12
CA ASN A 60 15.64 -20.43 37.44
C ASN A 60 16.31 -21.52 36.57
N HIS A 61 17.28 -21.15 35.73
CA HIS A 61 17.95 -22.09 34.83
C HIS A 61 19.11 -22.81 35.53
N ASN A 62 18.90 -24.09 35.86
CA ASN A 62 19.92 -24.98 36.44
C ASN A 62 20.25 -26.17 35.50
N GLY A 63 19.88 -26.06 34.23
CA GLY A 63 19.99 -27.12 33.23
C GLY A 63 21.35 -27.14 32.50
N PRO A 64 21.57 -28.16 31.65
CA PRO A 64 22.86 -28.38 30.98
C PRO A 64 23.15 -27.42 29.81
N PHE A 65 22.17 -26.67 29.32
CA PHE A 65 22.36 -25.70 28.23
C PHE A 65 23.02 -24.42 28.74
N GLU A 66 23.74 -23.72 27.86
CA GLU A 66 24.22 -22.37 28.18
C GLU A 66 23.05 -21.37 28.31
N ALA A 67 23.22 -20.36 29.17
CA ALA A 67 22.23 -19.31 29.36
C ALA A 67 21.88 -18.57 28.06
N SER A 68 22.87 -18.35 27.18
CA SER A 68 22.70 -17.74 25.86
C SER A 68 21.75 -18.56 24.96
N THR A 69 21.90 -19.89 24.97
CA THR A 69 21.04 -20.81 24.21
C THR A 69 19.60 -20.76 24.73
N ILE A 70 19.40 -20.80 26.04
CA ILE A 70 18.06 -20.69 26.64
C ILE A 70 17.42 -19.35 26.27
N GLN A 71 18.15 -18.23 26.35
CA GLN A 71 17.64 -16.93 25.92
C GLN A 71 17.16 -16.96 24.48
N HIS A 72 17.93 -17.57 23.57
CA HIS A 72 17.58 -17.63 22.15
C HIS A 72 16.30 -18.44 21.91
N ILE A 73 16.18 -19.63 22.50
CA ILE A 73 14.98 -20.48 22.38
C ILE A 73 13.74 -19.72 22.85
N PHE A 74 13.80 -19.08 24.01
CA PHE A 74 12.64 -18.34 24.53
C PHE A 74 12.31 -17.09 23.71
N LYS A 75 13.30 -16.42 23.11
CA LYS A 75 13.02 -15.33 22.16
C LYS A 75 12.24 -15.80 20.94
N GLU A 76 12.56 -16.97 20.38
CA GLU A 76 11.78 -17.53 19.27
C GLU A 76 10.34 -17.87 19.70
N ILE A 77 10.15 -18.40 20.91
CA ILE A 77 8.80 -18.62 21.48
C ILE A 77 8.04 -17.29 21.62
N PHE A 78 8.71 -16.23 22.08
CA PHE A 78 8.09 -14.91 22.26
C PHE A 78 7.68 -14.31 20.92
N LYS A 79 8.57 -14.37 19.94
CA LYS A 79 8.33 -13.94 18.57
C LYS A 79 7.14 -14.67 17.94
N ALA A 80 7.11 -16.01 18.00
CA ALA A 80 5.99 -16.80 17.48
C ALA A 80 4.65 -16.43 18.16
N SER A 81 4.68 -16.06 19.44
CA SER A 81 3.48 -15.64 20.17
C SER A 81 3.01 -14.24 19.82
N LEU A 82 3.95 -13.33 19.48
CA LEU A 82 3.62 -12.01 18.96
C LEU A 82 2.99 -12.14 17.57
N GLU A 83 3.57 -12.95 16.69
CA GLU A 83 3.04 -13.26 15.35
C GLU A 83 1.61 -13.82 15.44
N LEU A 84 1.33 -14.72 16.40
CA LEU A 84 -0.01 -15.25 16.64
C LEU A 84 -1.04 -14.15 17.00
N GLN A 85 -0.64 -13.17 17.81
CA GLN A 85 -1.50 -12.03 18.17
C GLN A 85 -1.77 -11.11 16.96
N GLU A 86 -0.76 -10.88 16.13
CA GLU A 86 -0.89 -10.09 14.92
C GLU A 86 -1.81 -10.78 13.89
N ASP A 87 -1.67 -12.09 13.73
CA ASP A 87 -2.45 -12.89 12.78
C ASP A 87 -3.94 -12.92 13.11
N ASP A 88 -4.29 -13.03 14.39
CA ASP A 88 -5.67 -12.98 14.86
C ASP A 88 -6.29 -11.59 14.69
N HIS A 89 -5.49 -10.54 14.86
CA HIS A 89 -5.95 -9.20 14.57
C HIS A 89 -6.23 -9.01 13.08
N ARG A 90 -5.31 -9.46 12.20
CA ARG A 90 -5.50 -9.40 10.75
C ARG A 90 -6.76 -10.14 10.30
N LYS A 91 -7.10 -11.29 10.92
CA LYS A 91 -8.35 -12.03 10.66
C LYS A 91 -9.61 -11.18 10.89
N ALA A 92 -9.56 -10.19 11.78
CA ALA A 92 -10.70 -9.35 12.11
C ALA A 92 -10.89 -8.17 11.14
N LEU A 93 -9.84 -7.76 10.41
CA LEU A 93 -9.88 -6.60 9.53
C LEU A 93 -10.77 -6.84 8.32
N LEU A 94 -11.63 -5.88 8.02
CA LEU A 94 -12.55 -5.89 6.87
C LEU A 94 -11.79 -6.02 5.55
N VAL A 95 -10.64 -5.35 5.43
CA VAL A 95 -9.81 -5.38 4.21
C VAL A 95 -9.07 -6.70 3.97
N SER A 96 -9.04 -7.61 4.96
CA SER A 96 -8.23 -8.83 4.88
C SER A 96 -8.87 -9.93 4.03
N ARG A 97 -8.05 -10.73 3.35
CA ARG A 97 -8.54 -11.93 2.64
C ARG A 97 -9.20 -12.96 3.55
N LYS A 98 -8.79 -12.99 4.83
CA LYS A 98 -9.37 -13.89 5.83
C LYS A 98 -10.82 -13.49 6.14
N LYS A 99 -11.19 -12.21 5.96
CA LYS A 99 -12.55 -11.71 6.13
C LYS A 99 -13.41 -11.81 4.86
N LYS A 100 -12.81 -11.55 3.70
CA LYS A 100 -13.42 -11.72 2.38
C LYS A 100 -12.40 -12.35 1.42
N SER A 101 -12.66 -13.58 0.99
CA SER A 101 -11.76 -14.35 0.12
C SER A 101 -11.68 -13.80 -1.30
N GLU A 102 -12.81 -13.32 -1.82
CA GLU A 102 -12.96 -12.87 -3.20
C GLU A 102 -12.30 -11.51 -3.42
N ASP A 103 -11.71 -11.33 -4.60
CA ASP A 103 -11.16 -10.05 -5.00
C ASP A 103 -12.21 -8.95 -5.05
N THR A 104 -11.84 -7.76 -4.60
CA THR A 104 -12.61 -6.55 -4.83
C THR A 104 -12.23 -5.99 -6.19
N ILE A 105 -13.23 -5.73 -7.01
CA ILE A 105 -13.10 -5.05 -8.28
C ILE A 105 -13.72 -3.66 -8.10
N VAL A 106 -12.92 -2.63 -8.36
CA VAL A 106 -13.40 -1.25 -8.30
C VAL A 106 -13.78 -0.82 -9.71
N ASP A 107 -15.08 -0.63 -9.95
CA ASP A 107 -15.62 -0.17 -11.23
C ASP A 107 -15.66 1.36 -11.26
N ILE A 108 -14.94 1.95 -12.21
CA ILE A 108 -14.85 3.39 -12.43
C ILE A 108 -15.40 3.66 -13.83
N ASN A 109 -16.70 3.95 -13.89
CA ASN A 109 -17.43 4.25 -15.13
C ASN A 109 -17.21 3.19 -16.25
N GLY A 110 -17.20 1.91 -15.88
CA GLY A 110 -16.98 0.77 -16.77
C GLY A 110 -15.55 0.26 -16.82
N THR A 111 -14.58 1.03 -16.31
CA THR A 111 -13.17 0.59 -16.19
C THR A 111 -13.00 -0.19 -14.88
N LYS A 112 -12.61 -1.47 -14.96
CA LYS A 112 -12.57 -2.37 -13.82
C LYS A 112 -11.17 -2.56 -13.30
N VAL A 113 -10.80 -1.86 -12.24
CA VAL A 113 -9.50 -2.01 -11.58
C VAL A 113 -9.55 -3.19 -10.61
N GLY A 114 -8.77 -4.23 -10.92
CA GLY A 114 -8.70 -5.46 -10.13
C GLY A 114 -8.17 -6.64 -10.93
N PRO A 115 -8.10 -7.83 -10.30
CA PRO A 115 -7.46 -8.99 -10.91
C PRO A 115 -8.05 -9.37 -12.27
N GLY A 116 -7.17 -9.68 -13.22
CA GLY A 116 -7.52 -10.04 -14.59
C GLY A 116 -7.58 -8.86 -15.57
N ASN A 117 -7.56 -7.62 -15.08
CA ASN A 117 -7.46 -6.42 -15.92
C ASN A 117 -6.16 -5.67 -15.60
N LEU A 118 -5.43 -5.27 -16.63
CA LEU A 118 -4.28 -4.37 -16.48
C LEU A 118 -4.71 -2.98 -16.95
N GLU A 119 -4.82 -2.05 -16.01
CA GLU A 119 -5.21 -0.67 -16.30
C GLU A 119 -4.02 0.30 -16.24
N PHE A 120 -4.21 1.49 -16.80
CA PHE A 120 -3.21 2.55 -16.79
C PHE A 120 -3.83 3.85 -16.28
N VAL A 121 -3.18 4.47 -15.28
CA VAL A 121 -3.58 5.77 -14.75
C VAL A 121 -2.52 6.80 -15.12
N MET A 122 -2.86 7.72 -16.02
CA MET A 122 -1.88 8.61 -16.62
C MET A 122 -2.39 10.05 -16.61
N GLY A 123 -1.48 11.01 -16.64
CA GLY A 123 -1.84 12.42 -16.67
C GLY A 123 -0.84 13.29 -15.92
N PRO A 124 -1.06 14.61 -15.86
CA PRO A 124 -0.06 15.52 -15.32
C PRO A 124 0.09 15.44 -13.80
N CYS A 125 1.27 15.87 -13.33
CA CYS A 125 1.56 16.00 -11.91
C CYS A 125 0.61 17.01 -11.26
N ALA A 126 0.51 18.20 -11.83
CA ALA A 126 -0.39 19.27 -11.40
C ALA A 126 -1.28 19.71 -12.55
N VAL A 127 -2.47 20.22 -12.22
CA VAL A 127 -3.32 20.92 -13.18
C VAL A 127 -2.84 22.36 -13.27
N GLU A 128 -2.46 22.79 -14.47
CA GLU A 128 -1.86 24.10 -14.71
C GLU A 128 -2.76 25.00 -15.56
N SER A 129 -3.38 24.43 -16.60
CA SER A 129 -4.42 25.10 -17.40
C SER A 129 -5.35 24.08 -18.05
N TYR A 130 -6.45 24.56 -18.64
CA TYR A 130 -7.37 23.71 -19.39
C TYR A 130 -6.70 23.11 -20.63
N GLU A 131 -5.96 23.91 -21.40
CA GLU A 131 -5.27 23.47 -22.62
C GLU A 131 -4.24 22.39 -22.30
N GLN A 132 -3.47 22.59 -21.23
CA GLN A 132 -2.46 21.66 -20.75
C GLN A 132 -3.07 20.29 -20.40
N VAL A 133 -4.19 20.26 -19.66
CA VAL A 133 -4.88 19.02 -19.31
C VAL A 133 -5.54 18.39 -20.55
N LYS A 134 -6.17 19.19 -21.41
CA LYS A 134 -6.85 18.72 -22.62
C LYS A 134 -5.89 18.04 -23.60
N GLU A 135 -4.71 18.62 -23.80
CA GLU A 135 -3.69 18.04 -24.68
C GLU A 135 -3.24 16.66 -24.20
N VAL A 136 -3.01 16.50 -22.88
CA VAL A 136 -2.71 15.19 -22.30
C VAL A 136 -3.89 14.24 -22.46
N GLY A 137 -5.12 14.69 -22.16
CA GLY A 137 -6.33 13.89 -22.31
C GLY A 137 -6.53 13.33 -23.73
N LEU A 138 -6.21 14.12 -24.76
CA LEU A 138 -6.25 13.67 -26.15
C LEU A 138 -5.22 12.55 -26.41
N ALA A 139 -3.97 12.72 -25.96
CA ALA A 139 -2.94 11.69 -26.09
C ALA A 139 -3.31 10.38 -25.37
N LEU A 140 -3.96 10.48 -24.19
CA LEU A 140 -4.46 9.32 -23.45
C LEU A 140 -5.54 8.56 -24.23
N LYS A 141 -6.48 9.29 -24.82
CA LYS A 141 -7.58 8.73 -25.62
C LYS A 141 -7.06 7.99 -26.85
N GLU A 142 -6.03 8.51 -27.51
CA GLU A 142 -5.36 7.83 -28.62
C GLU A 142 -4.75 6.48 -28.22
N GLN A 143 -4.36 6.34 -26.94
CA GLN A 143 -3.84 5.09 -26.38
C GLN A 143 -4.92 4.17 -25.82
N GLY A 144 -6.19 4.57 -25.86
CA GLY A 144 -7.32 3.83 -25.29
C GLY A 144 -7.35 3.86 -23.76
N ILE A 145 -6.68 4.82 -23.13
CA ILE A 145 -6.67 4.97 -21.66
C ILE A 145 -7.91 5.74 -21.24
N THR A 146 -8.61 5.25 -20.23
CA THR A 146 -9.85 5.84 -19.69
C THR A 146 -9.64 6.54 -18.35
N LEU A 147 -8.57 6.24 -17.62
CA LEU A 147 -8.29 6.81 -16.30
C LEU A 147 -7.25 7.93 -16.40
N MET A 148 -7.70 9.16 -16.18
CA MET A 148 -6.84 10.33 -16.17
C MET A 148 -6.62 10.84 -14.76
N ARG A 149 -5.35 11.06 -14.39
CA ARG A 149 -4.99 11.71 -13.14
C ARG A 149 -4.59 13.17 -13.32
N GLY A 150 -4.80 14.00 -12.30
CA GLY A 150 -4.31 15.38 -12.28
C GLY A 150 -4.38 15.97 -10.87
N GLY A 151 -3.31 16.63 -10.42
CA GLY A 151 -3.26 17.21 -9.08
C GLY A 151 -3.88 18.60 -9.03
N ALA A 152 -5.13 18.70 -8.56
CA ALA A 152 -5.78 19.99 -8.28
C ALA A 152 -5.24 20.64 -7.00
N PHE A 153 -4.95 19.83 -5.99
CA PHE A 153 -4.25 20.20 -4.76
C PHE A 153 -2.88 19.52 -4.73
N LYS A 154 -1.81 20.26 -4.38
CA LYS A 154 -0.44 19.74 -4.38
C LYS A 154 0.17 19.86 -2.99
N PRO A 155 0.38 18.75 -2.25
CA PRO A 155 1.11 18.79 -0.99
C PRO A 155 2.61 19.02 -1.26
N ARG A 156 3.07 20.24 -1.02
CA ARG A 156 4.47 20.66 -1.25
C ARG A 156 5.28 20.61 0.04
N THR A 157 6.58 20.39 -0.11
CA THR A 157 7.53 20.52 1.01
C THR A 157 7.74 22.00 1.37
N SER A 158 7.78 22.88 0.36
CA SER A 158 7.86 24.33 0.53
C SER A 158 6.47 24.97 0.39
N PRO A 159 6.08 25.90 1.27
CA PRO A 159 4.81 26.63 1.14
C PRO A 159 4.82 27.67 0.00
N TYR A 160 6.00 28.02 -0.53
CA TYR A 160 6.14 28.99 -1.63
C TYR A 160 6.09 28.35 -3.01
N ASP A 161 6.13 27.03 -3.05
CA ASP A 161 5.93 26.29 -4.29
C ASP A 161 4.46 26.37 -4.73
N PHE A 162 4.19 26.09 -6.01
CA PHE A 162 2.82 25.96 -6.52
C PHE A 162 2.01 24.91 -5.74
N GLN A 163 0.92 25.35 -5.10
CA GLN A 163 0.04 24.55 -4.24
C GLN A 163 -1.11 23.87 -5.01
N GLY A 164 -1.23 24.12 -6.32
CA GLY A 164 -2.36 23.69 -7.14
C GLY A 164 -3.43 24.79 -7.28
N LEU A 165 -4.32 24.61 -8.26
CA LEU A 165 -5.44 25.53 -8.53
C LEU A 165 -6.66 25.30 -7.62
N GLY A 166 -6.62 24.26 -6.76
CA GLY A 166 -7.73 23.89 -5.90
C GLY A 166 -8.99 23.54 -6.69
N VAL A 167 -10.13 24.12 -6.29
CA VAL A 167 -11.43 23.86 -6.93
C VAL A 167 -11.45 24.23 -8.41
N GLU A 168 -10.74 25.27 -8.84
CA GLU A 168 -10.65 25.60 -10.28
C GLU A 168 -9.92 24.49 -11.06
N GLY A 169 -8.92 23.85 -10.45
CA GLY A 169 -8.28 22.67 -11.02
C GLY A 169 -9.23 21.48 -11.13
N LEU A 170 -10.10 21.28 -10.14
CA LEU A 170 -11.14 20.24 -10.20
C LEU A 170 -12.16 20.49 -11.32
N LYS A 171 -12.59 21.75 -11.50
CA LYS A 171 -13.48 22.15 -12.61
C LYS A 171 -12.84 21.88 -13.97
N ILE A 172 -11.57 22.24 -14.14
CA ILE A 172 -10.80 21.95 -15.37
C ILE A 172 -10.79 20.44 -15.64
N LEU A 173 -10.46 19.63 -14.63
CA LEU A 173 -10.42 18.18 -14.78
C LEU A 173 -11.78 17.61 -15.16
N ARG A 174 -12.86 18.02 -14.48
CA ARG A 174 -14.22 17.55 -14.80
C ARG A 174 -14.61 17.92 -16.22
N GLN A 175 -14.35 19.16 -16.64
CA GLN A 175 -14.64 19.60 -18.00
C GLN A 175 -13.90 18.76 -19.06
N VAL A 176 -12.60 18.54 -18.89
CA VAL A 176 -11.82 17.69 -19.82
C VAL A 176 -12.29 16.23 -19.77
N GLY A 177 -12.61 15.72 -18.57
CA GLY A 177 -13.16 14.39 -18.37
C GLY A 177 -14.44 14.17 -19.15
N ASP A 178 -15.38 15.11 -19.07
CA ASP A 178 -16.68 15.03 -19.77
C ASP A 178 -16.53 15.14 -21.29
N GLU A 179 -15.69 16.07 -21.77
CA GLU A 179 -15.46 16.25 -23.21
C GLU A 179 -14.81 15.02 -23.86
N LEU A 180 -13.92 14.35 -23.15
CA LEU A 180 -13.11 13.26 -23.71
C LEU A 180 -13.61 11.87 -23.34
N GLY A 181 -14.49 11.76 -22.34
CA GLY A 181 -14.95 10.49 -21.78
C GLY A 181 -13.92 9.84 -20.85
N LEU A 182 -13.18 10.65 -20.09
CA LEU A 182 -12.15 10.19 -19.16
C LEU A 182 -12.65 10.25 -17.72
N SER A 183 -12.31 9.23 -16.94
CA SER A 183 -12.57 9.21 -15.49
C SER A 183 -11.42 9.88 -14.75
N ILE A 184 -11.76 10.82 -13.88
CA ILE A 184 -10.84 11.74 -13.24
C ILE A 184 -10.40 11.23 -11.86
N ILE A 185 -9.09 11.20 -11.66
CA ILE A 185 -8.43 10.91 -10.38
C ILE A 185 -7.71 12.18 -9.91
N SER A 186 -8.10 12.73 -8.75
CA SER A 186 -7.42 13.89 -8.16
C SER A 186 -7.21 13.73 -6.67
N GLU A 187 -6.12 14.33 -6.17
CA GLU A 187 -5.80 14.29 -4.74
C GLU A 187 -6.62 15.30 -3.96
N ILE A 188 -7.21 14.84 -2.85
CA ILE A 188 -7.88 15.67 -1.87
C ILE A 188 -7.06 15.66 -0.58
N VAL A 189 -6.79 16.85 -0.04
CA VAL A 189 -5.82 17.01 1.06
C VAL A 189 -6.47 17.28 2.41
N SER A 190 -7.77 17.64 2.44
CA SER A 190 -8.49 18.02 3.65
C SER A 190 -9.90 17.41 3.69
N PRO A 191 -10.42 17.02 4.88
CA PRO A 191 -11.77 16.48 5.02
C PRO A 191 -12.87 17.40 4.46
N GLN A 192 -12.68 18.73 4.56
CA GLN A 192 -13.65 19.73 4.12
C GLN A 192 -13.85 19.75 2.60
N ASP A 193 -12.84 19.29 1.85
CA ASP A 193 -12.88 19.30 0.38
C ASP A 193 -13.49 18.02 -0.19
N ILE A 194 -13.73 16.98 0.63
CA ILE A 194 -14.26 15.68 0.18
C ILE A 194 -15.63 15.86 -0.49
N GLU A 195 -16.56 16.57 0.16
CA GLU A 195 -17.91 16.76 -0.35
C GLU A 195 -17.90 17.54 -1.67
N THR A 196 -17.13 18.64 -1.73
CA THR A 196 -16.96 19.43 -2.94
C THR A 196 -16.39 18.59 -4.09
N ALA A 197 -15.44 17.69 -3.80
CA ALA A 197 -14.79 16.88 -4.82
C ALA A 197 -15.73 15.87 -5.51
N LEU A 198 -16.82 15.46 -4.86
CA LEU A 198 -17.74 14.43 -5.38
C LEU A 198 -18.34 14.78 -6.74
N ASP A 199 -18.54 16.07 -7.00
CA ASP A 199 -19.10 16.62 -8.25
C ASP A 199 -18.08 16.64 -9.40
N TYR A 200 -16.78 16.55 -9.10
CA TYR A 200 -15.71 16.77 -10.07
C TYR A 200 -14.88 15.53 -10.37
N VAL A 201 -14.67 14.64 -9.39
CA VAL A 201 -13.78 13.48 -9.54
C VAL A 201 -14.54 12.16 -9.53
N ASP A 202 -13.99 11.20 -10.25
CA ASP A 202 -14.46 9.81 -10.28
C ASP A 202 -13.73 8.95 -9.24
N VAL A 203 -12.51 9.35 -8.86
CA VAL A 203 -11.71 8.72 -7.79
C VAL A 203 -11.04 9.79 -6.95
N ILE A 204 -11.18 9.68 -5.62
CA ILE A 204 -10.45 10.53 -4.67
C ILE A 204 -9.11 9.87 -4.35
N GLN A 205 -8.01 10.53 -4.67
CA GLN A 205 -6.69 10.11 -4.23
C GLN A 205 -6.39 10.68 -2.83
N ILE A 206 -5.89 9.83 -1.94
CA ILE A 206 -5.24 10.24 -0.69
C ILE A 206 -3.74 10.03 -0.86
N GLY A 207 -2.99 11.13 -0.88
CA GLY A 207 -1.55 11.08 -1.10
C GLY A 207 -0.77 10.50 0.07
N ALA A 208 0.48 10.10 -0.19
CA ALA A 208 1.35 9.42 0.77
C ALA A 208 1.55 10.19 2.09
N ARG A 209 1.56 11.53 2.06
CA ARG A 209 1.71 12.35 3.27
C ARG A 209 0.47 12.33 4.16
N ASN A 210 -0.68 12.00 3.59
CA ASN A 210 -1.98 11.94 4.25
C ASN A 210 -2.44 10.50 4.55
N MET A 211 -1.61 9.47 4.30
CA MET A 211 -1.97 8.08 4.59
C MET A 211 -2.33 7.86 6.09
N GLN A 212 -1.81 8.70 7.00
CA GLN A 212 -2.14 8.67 8.43
C GLN A 212 -2.93 9.92 8.89
N ASN A 213 -3.49 10.68 7.96
CA ASN A 213 -4.47 11.72 8.29
C ASN A 213 -5.83 11.05 8.54
N PHE A 214 -6.01 10.50 9.74
CA PHE A 214 -7.15 9.63 10.06
C PHE A 214 -8.51 10.31 9.88
N GLU A 215 -8.62 11.62 10.09
CA GLU A 215 -9.87 12.35 9.84
C GLU A 215 -10.18 12.44 8.35
N LEU A 216 -9.17 12.60 7.49
CA LEU A 216 -9.35 12.52 6.04
C LEU A 216 -9.74 11.11 5.59
N LEU A 217 -9.13 10.06 6.15
CA LEU A 217 -9.51 8.67 5.87
C LEU A 217 -10.97 8.40 6.27
N LYS A 218 -11.39 8.87 7.45
CA LYS A 218 -12.78 8.72 7.91
C LYS A 218 -13.78 9.45 7.02
N ALA A 219 -13.44 10.67 6.57
CA ALA A 219 -14.25 11.45 5.66
C ALA A 219 -14.39 10.75 4.30
N ALA A 220 -13.29 10.30 3.71
CA ALA A 220 -13.27 9.52 2.47
C ALA A 220 -14.03 8.19 2.60
N GLY A 221 -13.98 7.56 3.77
CA GLY A 221 -14.71 6.34 4.06
C GLY A 221 -16.22 6.51 4.22
N SER A 222 -16.70 7.75 4.39
CA SER A 222 -18.11 8.08 4.63
C SER A 222 -18.85 8.53 3.36
N VAL A 223 -18.22 8.43 2.18
CA VAL A 223 -18.81 8.77 0.89
C VAL A 223 -18.78 7.58 -0.06
N ASP A 224 -19.71 7.53 -1.01
CA ASP A 224 -19.76 6.50 -2.05
C ASP A 224 -18.95 6.93 -3.29
N LYS A 225 -17.62 6.91 -3.15
CA LYS A 225 -16.68 7.24 -4.22
C LYS A 225 -15.44 6.38 -4.11
N PRO A 226 -14.90 5.82 -5.22
CA PRO A 226 -13.63 5.11 -5.19
C PRO A 226 -12.49 5.93 -4.57
N ILE A 227 -11.67 5.28 -3.73
CA ILE A 227 -10.52 5.89 -3.06
C ILE A 227 -9.23 5.24 -3.54
N LEU A 228 -8.29 6.05 -4.04
CA LEU A 228 -6.92 5.62 -4.31
C LEU A 228 -6.01 6.04 -3.15
N LEU A 229 -5.67 5.10 -2.28
CA LEU A 229 -4.85 5.34 -1.11
C LEU A 229 -3.38 5.05 -1.41
N LYS A 230 -2.53 6.09 -1.39
CA LYS A 230 -1.09 5.94 -1.56
C LYS A 230 -0.42 5.54 -0.25
N ARG A 231 0.51 4.58 -0.33
CA ARG A 231 1.36 4.19 0.81
C ARG A 231 2.17 5.38 1.31
N GLY A 232 2.27 5.52 2.62
CA GLY A 232 3.04 6.57 3.28
C GLY A 232 4.54 6.44 3.06
N LEU A 233 5.26 7.55 3.18
CA LEU A 233 6.69 7.65 2.84
C LEU A 233 7.57 6.62 3.57
N ALA A 234 7.20 6.26 4.80
CA ALA A 234 7.92 5.30 5.65
C ALA A 234 6.96 4.28 6.27
N ALA A 235 5.78 4.09 5.66
CA ALA A 235 4.77 3.21 6.21
C ALA A 235 5.16 1.74 6.04
N THR A 236 5.01 0.97 7.10
CA THR A 236 4.99 -0.49 7.05
C THR A 236 3.75 -0.97 6.27
N ILE A 237 3.76 -2.25 5.86
CA ILE A 237 2.58 -2.88 5.26
C ILE A 237 1.40 -2.91 6.24
N GLU A 238 1.66 -3.17 7.52
CA GLU A 238 0.61 -3.18 8.56
C GLU A 238 -0.06 -1.81 8.70
N GLU A 239 0.72 -0.72 8.78
CA GLU A 239 0.17 0.64 8.85
C GLU A 239 -0.65 0.99 7.60
N PHE A 240 -0.20 0.55 6.42
CA PHE A 240 -0.91 0.81 5.17
C PHE A 240 -2.25 0.05 5.10
N ILE A 241 -2.28 -1.22 5.52
CA ILE A 241 -3.51 -2.01 5.62
C ILE A 241 -4.47 -1.40 6.64
N ASN A 242 -3.98 -0.97 7.80
CA ASN A 242 -4.82 -0.33 8.81
C ASN A 242 -5.37 1.03 8.33
N ALA A 243 -4.61 1.80 7.55
CA ALA A 243 -5.13 3.02 6.93
C ALA A 243 -6.29 2.73 5.97
N ALA A 244 -6.23 1.63 5.20
CA ALA A 244 -7.36 1.19 4.39
C ALA A 244 -8.56 0.73 5.26
N GLU A 245 -8.30 0.11 6.41
CA GLU A 245 -9.35 -0.26 7.38
C GLU A 245 -10.09 0.96 7.93
N TYR A 246 -9.42 2.09 8.16
CA TYR A 246 -10.08 3.34 8.55
C TYR A 246 -11.12 3.82 7.53
N ILE A 247 -10.88 3.59 6.24
CA ILE A 247 -11.83 3.91 5.17
C ILE A 247 -12.96 2.89 5.16
N MET A 248 -12.63 1.60 5.13
CA MET A 248 -13.61 0.52 4.99
C MET A 248 -14.55 0.41 6.21
N SER A 249 -14.05 0.67 7.42
CA SER A 249 -14.84 0.68 8.66
C SER A 249 -15.90 1.78 8.71
N ARG A 250 -15.82 2.78 7.82
CA ARG A 250 -16.82 3.84 7.66
C ARG A 250 -17.88 3.51 6.60
N GLY A 251 -17.70 2.43 5.85
CA GLY A 251 -18.68 1.90 4.90
C GLY A 251 -18.19 1.83 3.45
N ASN A 252 -17.11 2.53 3.09
CA ASN A 252 -16.61 2.55 1.72
C ASN A 252 -15.57 1.46 1.46
N GLY A 253 -15.96 0.40 0.75
CA GLY A 253 -15.08 -0.70 0.34
C GLY A 253 -14.40 -0.51 -1.02
N ASN A 254 -14.68 0.59 -1.75
CA ASN A 254 -14.15 0.86 -3.08
C ASN A 254 -12.74 1.45 -2.99
N ILE A 255 -11.79 0.66 -2.50
CA ILE A 255 -10.42 1.12 -2.19
C ILE A 255 -9.44 0.50 -3.17
N ILE A 256 -8.56 1.33 -3.72
CA ILE A 256 -7.40 0.97 -4.54
C ILE A 256 -6.14 1.35 -3.76
N LEU A 257 -5.26 0.37 -3.52
CA LEU A 257 -3.98 0.60 -2.86
C LEU A 257 -2.93 1.00 -3.89
N CYS A 258 -2.09 2.00 -3.59
CA CYS A 258 -1.04 2.44 -4.49
C CYS A 258 0.34 2.42 -3.81
N GLU A 259 1.19 1.49 -4.23
CA GLU A 259 2.63 1.46 -3.91
C GLU A 259 3.34 2.55 -4.72
N ARG A 260 4.18 3.34 -4.06
CA ARG A 260 4.77 4.57 -4.62
C ARG A 260 6.21 4.83 -4.19
N GLY A 261 6.88 3.78 -3.72
CA GLY A 261 8.23 3.79 -3.17
C GLY A 261 8.27 4.28 -1.73
N ILE A 262 9.19 3.69 -0.98
CA ILE A 262 9.49 4.03 0.42
C ILE A 262 10.81 4.79 0.51
N ARG A 263 10.94 5.61 1.56
CA ARG A 263 12.18 6.32 1.86
C ARG A 263 13.22 5.36 2.42
N THR A 264 14.41 5.39 1.84
CA THR A 264 15.58 4.63 2.31
C THR A 264 16.81 5.55 2.38
N TYR A 265 17.99 4.97 2.61
CA TYR A 265 19.27 5.69 2.55
C TYR A 265 19.76 5.93 1.11
N GLU A 266 19.18 5.27 0.10
CA GLU A 266 19.59 5.37 -1.30
C GLU A 266 19.30 6.78 -1.85
N ARG A 267 20.21 7.30 -2.69
CA ARG A 267 20.14 8.65 -3.26
C ARG A 267 20.08 8.67 -4.80
N ALA A 268 20.35 7.54 -5.46
CA ALA A 268 20.25 7.39 -6.91
C ALA A 268 18.80 7.43 -7.42
N THR A 269 17.82 7.23 -6.52
CA THR A 269 16.39 7.37 -6.77
C THR A 269 15.75 8.26 -5.71
N ARG A 270 14.61 8.87 -6.03
CA ARG A 270 13.88 9.74 -5.09
C ARG A 270 13.31 8.96 -3.91
N ASN A 271 12.79 7.77 -4.18
CA ASN A 271 12.44 6.74 -3.20
C ASN A 271 12.93 5.37 -3.74
N THR A 272 12.90 4.34 -2.91
CA THR A 272 13.14 2.97 -3.36
C THR A 272 11.79 2.31 -3.64
N LEU A 273 11.55 1.89 -4.88
CA LEU A 273 10.33 1.15 -5.22
C LEU A 273 10.32 -0.19 -4.49
N ASP A 274 9.37 -0.38 -3.56
CA ASP A 274 9.19 -1.64 -2.85
C ASP A 274 8.25 -2.55 -3.64
N ILE A 275 8.79 -3.18 -4.68
CA ILE A 275 7.99 -4.04 -5.57
C ILE A 275 7.41 -5.26 -4.83
N SER A 276 8.04 -5.67 -3.73
CA SER A 276 7.58 -6.79 -2.90
C SER A 276 6.22 -6.53 -2.25
N ALA A 277 5.86 -5.27 -2.06
CA ALA A 277 4.57 -4.88 -1.49
C ALA A 277 3.39 -5.35 -2.34
N VAL A 278 3.53 -5.42 -3.67
CA VAL A 278 2.43 -5.81 -4.57
C VAL A 278 1.88 -7.21 -4.25
N PRO A 279 2.68 -8.30 -4.32
CA PRO A 279 2.19 -9.64 -4.00
C PRO A 279 1.83 -9.80 -2.52
N ILE A 280 2.50 -9.09 -1.60
CA ILE A 280 2.14 -9.11 -0.17
C ILE A 280 0.74 -8.54 0.03
N LEU A 281 0.46 -7.34 -0.46
CA LEU A 281 -0.84 -6.69 -0.32
C LEU A 281 -1.94 -7.48 -1.02
N LYS A 282 -1.67 -8.02 -2.22
CA LYS A 282 -2.63 -8.88 -2.94
C LYS A 282 -2.89 -10.20 -2.23
N LYS A 283 -1.98 -10.70 -1.39
CA LYS A 283 -2.17 -11.92 -0.60
C LYS A 283 -2.90 -11.64 0.72
N GLU A 284 -2.51 -10.58 1.41
CA GLU A 284 -3.03 -10.24 2.74
C GLU A 284 -4.40 -9.54 2.66
N THR A 285 -4.67 -8.81 1.58
CA THR A 285 -5.92 -8.07 1.34
C THR A 285 -6.63 -8.53 0.07
N HIS A 286 -7.91 -8.24 -0.02
CA HIS A 286 -8.71 -8.46 -1.23
C HIS A 286 -8.78 -7.22 -2.14
N LEU A 287 -7.98 -6.19 -1.88
CA LEU A 287 -8.04 -4.91 -2.60
C LEU A 287 -7.10 -4.90 -3.83
N PRO A 288 -7.45 -4.17 -4.90
CA PRO A 288 -6.56 -3.96 -6.02
C PRO A 288 -5.33 -3.13 -5.63
N VAL A 289 -4.20 -3.42 -6.28
CA VAL A 289 -2.89 -2.80 -6.00
C VAL A 289 -2.28 -2.22 -7.27
N VAL A 290 -2.01 -0.92 -7.23
CA VAL A 290 -1.44 -0.10 -8.30
C VAL A 290 -0.01 0.30 -7.96
N VAL A 291 0.84 0.47 -8.97
CA VAL A 291 2.21 0.96 -8.78
C VAL A 291 2.41 2.31 -9.47
N ASP A 292 2.83 3.31 -8.70
CA ASP A 292 3.25 4.62 -9.19
C ASP A 292 4.76 4.62 -9.49
N VAL A 293 5.10 4.55 -10.78
CA VAL A 293 6.50 4.46 -11.23
C VAL A 293 7.21 5.80 -11.29
N THR A 294 6.45 6.91 -11.37
CA THR A 294 7.01 8.26 -11.41
C THR A 294 7.47 8.72 -10.03
N HIS A 295 6.62 8.61 -9.02
CA HIS A 295 6.95 9.11 -7.68
C HIS A 295 7.85 8.18 -6.88
N SER A 296 7.86 6.88 -7.19
CA SER A 296 8.78 5.92 -6.58
C SER A 296 10.20 6.19 -7.04
N THR A 297 10.46 6.11 -8.34
CA THR A 297 11.80 6.26 -8.89
C THR A 297 12.27 7.72 -8.86
N GLY A 298 11.38 8.66 -9.15
CA GLY A 298 11.70 10.07 -9.40
C GLY A 298 12.61 10.27 -10.62
N ARG A 299 12.58 9.33 -11.57
CA ARG A 299 13.51 9.26 -12.69
C ARG A 299 12.82 8.80 -13.98
N LYS A 300 12.90 9.62 -15.01
CA LYS A 300 12.27 9.35 -16.31
C LYS A 300 12.80 8.08 -16.98
N ASP A 301 14.10 7.81 -16.87
CA ASP A 301 14.77 6.65 -17.46
C ASP A 301 14.40 5.32 -16.78
N LEU A 302 13.80 5.36 -15.59
CA LEU A 302 13.37 4.18 -14.84
C LEU A 302 11.86 3.87 -14.99
N LEU A 303 11.08 4.75 -15.62
CA LEU A 303 9.62 4.58 -15.74
C LEU A 303 9.27 3.26 -16.42
N LEU A 304 9.84 3.00 -17.61
CA LEU A 304 9.51 1.83 -18.40
C LEU A 304 9.99 0.51 -17.76
N PRO A 305 11.24 0.37 -17.28
CA PRO A 305 11.67 -0.83 -16.56
C PRO A 305 10.81 -1.13 -15.33
N CYS A 306 10.49 -0.11 -14.52
CA CYS A 306 9.67 -0.30 -13.32
C CYS A 306 8.21 -0.63 -13.66
N ALA A 307 7.65 -0.06 -14.74
CA ALA A 307 6.31 -0.42 -15.21
C ALA A 307 6.24 -1.87 -15.69
N LYS A 308 7.26 -2.35 -16.43
CA LYS A 308 7.37 -3.77 -16.82
C LYS A 308 7.45 -4.68 -15.59
N ALA A 309 8.24 -4.30 -14.57
CA ALA A 309 8.34 -5.06 -13.31
C ALA A 309 7.01 -5.09 -12.54
N ALA A 310 6.28 -3.97 -12.47
CA ALA A 310 4.97 -3.88 -11.85
C ALA A 310 3.93 -4.79 -12.52
N ILE A 311 3.91 -4.83 -13.85
CA ILE A 311 3.03 -5.73 -14.60
C ILE A 311 3.43 -7.19 -14.35
N ALA A 312 4.71 -7.51 -14.47
CA ALA A 312 5.21 -8.88 -14.33
C ALA A 312 4.97 -9.46 -12.92
N ILE A 313 4.98 -8.63 -11.88
CA ILE A 313 4.70 -9.08 -10.51
C ILE A 313 3.20 -9.15 -10.18
N GLY A 314 2.34 -8.69 -11.09
CA GLY A 314 0.88 -8.78 -10.97
C GLY A 314 0.19 -7.56 -10.36
N ALA A 315 0.70 -6.35 -10.57
CA ALA A 315 -0.05 -5.12 -10.25
C ALA A 315 -1.31 -5.01 -11.14
N ASP A 316 -2.41 -4.49 -10.58
CA ASP A 316 -3.69 -4.32 -11.28
C ASP A 316 -3.72 -3.06 -12.15
N ALA A 317 -2.85 -2.08 -11.86
CA ALA A 317 -2.61 -0.95 -12.74
C ALA A 317 -1.20 -0.36 -12.57
N VAL A 318 -0.76 0.38 -13.58
CA VAL A 318 0.44 1.23 -13.51
C VAL A 318 0.03 2.69 -13.58
N MET A 319 0.55 3.50 -12.67
CA MET A 319 0.39 4.95 -12.65
C MET A 319 1.69 5.64 -13.05
N ALA A 320 1.64 6.60 -13.98
CA ALA A 320 2.76 7.46 -14.33
C ALA A 320 2.29 8.87 -14.72
N GLU A 321 3.23 9.80 -14.88
CA GLU A 321 2.92 11.20 -15.19
C GLU A 321 3.32 11.61 -16.61
N VAL A 322 2.44 12.39 -17.23
CA VAL A 322 2.56 12.90 -18.60
C VAL A 322 2.22 14.40 -18.61
N HIS A 323 3.06 15.20 -19.25
CA HIS A 323 2.88 16.65 -19.41
C HIS A 323 3.21 17.05 -20.85
N PRO A 324 2.50 17.99 -21.50
CA PRO A 324 2.80 18.36 -22.89
C PRO A 324 4.22 18.95 -23.03
N ASP A 325 4.62 19.80 -22.08
CA ASP A 325 5.96 20.37 -22.00
C ASP A 325 6.53 20.25 -20.58
N PRO A 326 7.20 19.14 -20.22
CA PRO A 326 7.73 18.94 -18.87
C PRO A 326 8.73 20.02 -18.44
N ALA A 327 9.42 20.70 -19.37
CA ALA A 327 10.47 21.66 -19.03
C ALA A 327 9.93 22.91 -18.30
N VAL A 328 8.66 23.25 -18.54
CA VAL A 328 7.98 24.41 -17.93
C VAL A 328 6.98 24.03 -16.84
N ALA A 329 6.86 22.75 -16.50
CA ALA A 329 5.89 22.27 -15.51
C ALA A 329 6.16 22.83 -14.10
N LEU A 330 5.09 23.15 -13.38
CA LEU A 330 5.12 23.71 -12.02
C LEU A 330 5.42 22.66 -10.93
N SER A 331 5.51 21.38 -11.33
CA SER A 331 5.94 20.26 -10.50
C SER A 331 6.53 19.13 -11.33
N ASP A 332 7.52 18.42 -10.78
CA ASP A 332 8.11 17.20 -11.36
C ASP A 332 8.57 17.33 -12.84
N SER A 333 9.11 18.51 -13.19
CA SER A 333 9.57 18.84 -14.56
C SER A 333 10.54 17.84 -15.16
N ALA A 334 11.43 17.25 -14.35
CA ALA A 334 12.41 16.26 -14.81
C ALA A 334 11.87 14.82 -14.88
N GLN A 335 10.69 14.56 -14.32
CA GLN A 335 10.14 13.22 -14.12
C GLN A 335 9.02 12.89 -15.11
N GLN A 336 8.22 13.88 -15.50
CA GLN A 336 7.07 13.67 -16.39
C GLN A 336 7.52 13.34 -17.82
N MET A 337 6.83 12.41 -18.46
CA MET A 337 6.99 12.16 -19.90
C MET A 337 6.36 13.29 -20.71
N ASN A 338 7.00 13.72 -21.80
CA ASN A 338 6.30 14.46 -22.84
C ASN A 338 5.42 13.51 -23.67
N ILE A 339 4.57 14.05 -24.54
CA ILE A 339 3.63 13.25 -25.34
C ILE A 339 4.35 12.21 -26.22
N PRO A 340 5.42 12.55 -26.98
CA PRO A 340 6.19 11.55 -27.72
C PRO A 340 6.79 10.43 -26.84
N GLU A 341 7.36 10.78 -25.68
CA GLU A 341 7.89 9.81 -24.72
C GLU A 341 6.80 8.88 -24.19
N PHE A 342 5.61 9.43 -23.91
CA PHE A 342 4.44 8.67 -23.47
C PHE A 342 3.96 7.67 -24.53
N HIS A 343 3.86 8.06 -25.80
CA HIS A 343 3.47 7.14 -26.87
C HIS A 343 4.46 5.98 -27.00
N LYS A 344 5.76 6.27 -26.98
CA LYS A 344 6.81 5.25 -27.00
C LYS A 344 6.72 4.33 -25.79
N PHE A 345 6.51 4.89 -24.60
CA PHE A 345 6.33 4.14 -23.36
C PHE A 345 5.14 3.16 -23.46
N MET A 346 4.00 3.61 -23.98
CA MET A 346 2.81 2.77 -24.15
C MET A 346 2.99 1.69 -25.21
N GLU A 347 3.64 2.01 -26.33
CA GLU A 347 3.99 1.04 -27.38
C GLU A 347 4.84 -0.11 -26.80
N GLU A 348 5.90 0.23 -26.06
CA GLU A 348 6.79 -0.76 -25.47
C GLU A 348 6.13 -1.57 -24.36
N LEU A 349 5.21 -0.99 -23.58
CA LEU A 349 4.46 -1.71 -22.55
C LEU A 349 3.43 -2.67 -23.12
N LYS A 350 2.64 -2.24 -24.11
CA LYS A 350 1.68 -3.11 -24.80
C LYS A 350 2.39 -4.30 -25.44
N GLY A 351 3.56 -4.07 -26.05
CA GLY A 351 4.41 -5.15 -26.59
C GLY A 351 4.98 -6.10 -25.53
N ALA A 352 5.18 -5.65 -24.29
CA ALA A 352 5.65 -6.48 -23.18
C ALA A 352 4.52 -7.28 -22.51
N ALA A 353 3.32 -6.69 -22.36
CA ALA A 353 2.16 -7.35 -21.76
C ALA A 353 1.75 -8.61 -22.55
N VAL A 354 1.80 -8.53 -23.89
CA VAL A 354 1.54 -9.68 -24.79
C VAL A 354 2.53 -10.84 -24.59
N LYS A 355 3.73 -10.57 -24.06
CA LYS A 355 4.75 -11.62 -23.80
C LYS A 355 4.62 -12.26 -22.42
N LEU A 356 3.84 -11.66 -21.52
CA LEU A 356 3.64 -12.12 -20.14
C LEU A 356 2.30 -12.83 -19.94
N SER A 357 1.32 -12.59 -20.82
CA SER A 357 0.11 -13.40 -21.01
C SER A 357 0.41 -14.67 -21.80
#